data_AF-A0A961B511-F1
#
_entry.id   AF-A0A961B511-F1
#
_cell.length_a   1.000
_cell.length_b   1.000
_cell.length_c   1.000
_cell.angle_alpha   90.00
_cell.angle_beta   90.00
_cell.angle_gamma   90.00
#
_symmetry.space_group_name_H-M   'P 1'
#
loop_
_entity.id
_entity.type
_entity.pdbx_description
1 polymer ?
#
loop_
_entity_poly.entity_id
_entity_poly.type
_entity_poly.pdbx_seq_one_letter_code
_entity_poly.pdbx_strand_id
1 'polypeptide(L)'
;SRILIDEHGGRVPHSFEALERLPGVGHKTASVVMSQAFGVPAFPVDTHIHRLAQRWKLTSGKNVAQTERDLKRLFPESEWNRLHLRIIFYGREHCTARGCDGSRCEICRALFPGRKRPVRARKA
;
A
#
# COMPACT_ATOMS: atom_id res chain seq x y z
N SER A 1 -5.97 -20.52 -14.03
CA SER A 1 -6.23 -21.30 -12.79
C SER A 1 -7.44 -22.17 -13.04
N ARG A 2 -7.37 -23.50 -12.84
CA ARG A 2 -8.53 -24.40 -13.00
C ARG A 2 -9.66 -24.08 -12.02
N ILE A 3 -9.31 -23.69 -10.79
CA ILE A 3 -10.25 -23.31 -9.71
C ILE A 3 -11.24 -22.22 -10.15
N LEU A 4 -10.83 -21.22 -10.95
CA LEU A 4 -11.76 -20.19 -11.42
C LEU A 4 -12.84 -20.77 -12.34
N ILE A 5 -12.48 -21.74 -13.18
CA ILE A 5 -13.42 -22.40 -14.10
C ILE A 5 -14.32 -23.34 -13.30
N ASP A 6 -13.70 -24.18 -12.46
CA ASP A 6 -14.37 -25.27 -11.76
C ASP A 6 -15.30 -24.77 -10.62
N GLU A 7 -14.89 -23.75 -9.87
CA GLU A 7 -15.60 -23.29 -8.66
C GLU A 7 -16.27 -21.91 -8.82
N HIS A 8 -15.85 -21.10 -9.80
CA HIS A 8 -16.31 -19.72 -9.97
C HIS A 8 -16.87 -19.42 -11.37
N GLY A 9 -17.12 -20.43 -12.20
CA GLY A 9 -17.74 -20.27 -13.52
C GLY A 9 -16.93 -19.39 -14.47
N GLY A 10 -15.60 -19.40 -14.34
CA GLY A 10 -14.66 -18.58 -15.11
C GLY A 10 -14.57 -17.12 -14.67
N ARG A 11 -15.25 -16.71 -13.60
CA ARG A 11 -15.26 -15.32 -13.11
C ARG A 11 -14.35 -15.14 -11.90
N VAL A 12 -13.73 -13.97 -11.81
CA VAL A 12 -12.97 -13.58 -10.60
C VAL A 12 -13.96 -13.35 -9.46
N PRO A 13 -13.79 -13.99 -8.29
CA PRO A 13 -14.74 -13.85 -7.20
C PRO A 13 -14.66 -12.48 -6.53
N HIS A 14 -15.81 -11.94 -6.13
CA HIS A 14 -15.96 -10.67 -5.42
C HIS A 14 -15.97 -10.88 -3.90
N SER A 15 -14.99 -11.59 -3.35
CA SER A 15 -14.82 -11.71 -1.91
C SER A 15 -13.36 -11.93 -1.52
N PHE A 16 -12.94 -11.34 -0.39
CA PHE A 16 -11.59 -11.52 0.13
C PHE A 16 -11.27 -12.99 0.37
N GLU A 17 -12.18 -13.70 1.04
CA GLU A 17 -11.99 -15.11 1.37
C GLU A 17 -11.81 -15.99 0.13
N ALA A 18 -12.66 -15.83 -0.89
CA ALA A 18 -12.53 -16.63 -2.11
C ALA A 18 -11.27 -16.26 -2.90
N LEU A 19 -10.91 -14.96 -2.96
CA LEU A 19 -9.68 -14.53 -3.60
C LEU A 19 -8.45 -15.10 -2.89
N GLU A 20 -8.39 -15.06 -1.56
CA GLU A 20 -7.24 -15.58 -0.79
C GLU A 20 -7.11 -17.10 -0.82
N ARG A 21 -8.18 -17.83 -1.16
CA ARG A 21 -8.11 -19.28 -1.43
C ARG A 21 -7.46 -19.60 -2.78
N LEU A 22 -7.37 -18.64 -3.70
CA LEU A 22 -6.72 -18.88 -4.99
C LEU A 22 -5.20 -19.05 -4.80
N PRO A 23 -4.59 -20.08 -5.39
CA PRO A 23 -3.15 -20.30 -5.30
C PRO A 23 -2.35 -19.06 -5.77
N GLY A 24 -1.47 -18.56 -4.91
CA GLY A 24 -0.63 -17.39 -5.18
C GLY A 24 -1.28 -16.03 -4.87
N VAL A 25 -2.53 -16.01 -4.40
CA VAL A 25 -3.22 -14.78 -3.99
C VAL A 25 -3.17 -14.65 -2.47
N GLY A 26 -2.22 -13.86 -1.97
CA GLY A 26 -2.21 -13.43 -0.56
C GLY A 26 -3.09 -12.21 -0.31
N HIS A 27 -3.23 -11.83 0.97
CA HIS A 27 -4.07 -10.70 1.41
C HIS A 27 -3.85 -9.40 0.61
N LYS A 28 -2.58 -9.04 0.34
CA LYS A 28 -2.27 -7.84 -0.46
C LYS A 28 -2.81 -7.95 -1.89
N THR A 29 -2.68 -9.11 -2.52
CA THR A 29 -3.16 -9.33 -3.89
C THR A 29 -4.69 -9.29 -3.93
N ALA A 30 -5.35 -9.96 -2.99
CA ALA A 30 -6.81 -9.90 -2.83
C ALA A 30 -7.30 -8.45 -2.64
N SER A 31 -6.66 -7.68 -1.76
CA SER A 31 -6.97 -6.26 -1.54
C SER A 31 -6.82 -5.39 -2.79
N VAL A 32 -5.80 -5.64 -3.62
CA VAL A 32 -5.65 -4.92 -4.90
C VAL A 32 -6.78 -5.29 -5.86
N VAL A 33 -7.15 -6.56 -5.97
CA VAL A 33 -8.27 -6.99 -6.83
C VAL A 33 -9.59 -6.37 -6.36
N MET A 34 -9.89 -6.45 -5.07
CA MET A 34 -11.10 -5.86 -4.47
C MET A 34 -11.17 -4.34 -4.70
N SER A 35 -10.05 -3.64 -4.54
CA SER A 35 -9.93 -2.21 -4.79
C SER A 35 -10.14 -1.83 -6.26
N GLN A 36 -9.41 -2.49 -7.16
CA GLN A 36 -9.26 -2.03 -8.55
C GLN A 36 -10.31 -2.60 -9.49
N ALA A 37 -10.68 -3.87 -9.33
CA ALA A 37 -11.67 -4.53 -10.18
C ALA A 37 -13.11 -4.29 -9.70
N PHE A 38 -13.28 -4.12 -8.39
CA PHE A 38 -14.59 -4.15 -7.75
C PHE A 38 -14.95 -2.87 -6.99
N GLY A 39 -14.02 -1.91 -6.89
CA GLY A 39 -14.26 -0.63 -6.25
C GLY A 39 -14.45 -0.69 -4.73
N VAL A 40 -14.22 -1.86 -4.11
CA VAL A 40 -14.33 -2.01 -2.65
C VAL A 40 -13.20 -1.23 -1.98
N PRO A 41 -13.49 -0.35 -1.01
CA PRO A 41 -12.44 0.39 -0.32
C PRO A 41 -11.43 -0.55 0.34
N ALA A 42 -10.19 -0.48 -0.11
CA ALA A 42 -9.08 -1.19 0.51
C ALA A 42 -7.82 -0.33 0.45
N PHE A 43 -6.92 -0.53 1.42
CA PHE A 43 -5.64 0.16 1.47
C PHE A 43 -4.50 -0.87 1.49
N PRO A 44 -4.28 -1.63 0.40
CA PRO A 44 -3.18 -2.58 0.35
C PRO A 44 -1.85 -1.85 0.59
N VAL A 45 -1.03 -2.35 1.51
CA VAL A 45 0.28 -1.76 1.78
C VAL A 45 1.37 -2.62 1.14
N ASP A 46 2.19 -2.01 0.29
CA ASP A 46 3.38 -2.62 -0.30
C ASP A 46 4.66 -1.98 0.27
N THR A 47 5.82 -2.33 -0.30
CA THR A 47 7.11 -1.81 0.13
C THR A 47 7.30 -0.30 -0.14
N HIS A 48 6.59 0.28 -1.13
CA HIS A 48 6.59 1.71 -1.37
C HIS A 48 5.78 2.42 -0.28
N ILE A 49 4.54 2.01 -0.09
CA ILE A 49 3.63 2.60 0.90
C ILE A 49 4.23 2.47 2.31
N HIS A 50 4.73 1.29 2.69
CA HIS A 50 5.33 1.07 4.00
C HIS A 50 6.53 2.01 4.26
N ARG A 51 7.44 2.11 3.28
CA ARG A 51 8.61 3.00 3.37
C ARG A 51 8.20 4.46 3.46
N LEU A 52 7.24 4.90 2.64
CA LEU A 52 6.81 6.29 2.58
C LEU A 52 6.01 6.70 3.82
N ALA A 53 5.10 5.85 4.29
CA ALA A 53 4.36 6.08 5.53
C ALA A 53 5.31 6.30 6.71
N GLN A 54 6.38 5.52 6.83
CA GLN A 54 7.41 5.74 7.85
C GLN A 54 8.20 7.04 7.62
N ARG A 55 8.60 7.34 6.38
CA ARG A 55 9.33 8.59 6.03
C ARG A 55 8.54 9.85 6.34
N TRP A 56 7.23 9.77 6.17
CA TRP A 56 6.28 10.86 6.41
C TRP A 56 5.73 10.87 7.84
N LYS A 57 6.19 9.96 8.70
CA LYS A 57 5.73 9.78 10.09
C LYS A 57 4.22 9.51 10.23
N LEU A 58 3.62 8.88 9.22
CA LEU A 58 2.23 8.40 9.27
C LEU A 58 2.10 7.10 10.08
N THR A 59 3.19 6.37 10.28
CA THR A 59 3.23 5.14 11.07
C THR A 59 4.60 4.96 11.74
N SER A 60 4.61 4.31 12.90
CA SER A 60 5.80 3.72 13.52
C SER A 60 5.88 2.20 13.32
N GLY A 61 5.03 1.69 12.43
CA GLY A 61 4.72 0.28 12.28
C GLY A 61 5.92 -0.58 11.98
N LYS A 62 6.00 -1.72 12.67
CA LYS A 62 7.08 -2.71 12.48
C LYS A 62 6.80 -3.67 11.32
N ASN A 63 5.57 -3.71 10.84
CA ASN A 63 5.11 -4.58 9.76
C ASN A 63 4.01 -3.90 8.94
N VAL A 64 3.68 -4.54 7.82
CA VAL A 64 2.66 -4.09 6.86
C VAL A 64 1.29 -3.96 7.51
N ALA A 65 0.87 -4.96 8.31
CA ALA A 65 -0.44 -4.98 8.95
C ALA A 65 -0.65 -3.78 9.90
N GLN A 66 0.38 -3.39 10.66
CA GLN A 66 0.31 -2.20 11.50
C GLN A 66 0.24 -0.92 10.66
N THR A 67 1.02 -0.84 9.58
CA THR A 67 0.99 0.32 8.68
C THR A 67 -0.36 0.49 8.01
N GLU A 68 -0.98 -0.60 7.57
CA GLU A 68 -2.32 -0.56 6.99
C GLU A 68 -3.36 -0.04 7.99
N ARG A 69 -3.34 -0.55 9.23
CA ARG A 69 -4.23 -0.06 10.29
C ARG A 69 -4.03 1.43 10.57
N ASP A 70 -2.78 1.90 10.62
CA ASP A 70 -2.48 3.31 10.87
C ASP A 70 -2.97 4.20 9.71
N LEU A 71 -2.74 3.79 8.46
CA LEU A 71 -3.18 4.55 7.28
C LEU A 71 -4.71 4.58 7.16
N LYS A 72 -5.39 3.45 7.41
CA LYS A 72 -6.86 3.38 7.44
C LYS A 72 -7.47 4.27 8.52
N ARG A 73 -6.77 4.48 9.65
CA ARG A 73 -7.19 5.42 10.71
C ARG A 73 -6.99 6.89 10.33
N LEU A 74 -5.94 7.19 9.56
CA LEU A 74 -5.56 8.56 9.21
C LEU A 74 -6.34 9.14 8.03
N PHE A 75 -6.80 8.30 7.11
CA PHE A 75 -7.44 8.73 5.87
C PHE A 75 -8.89 8.23 5.78
N PRO A 76 -9.82 9.04 5.23
CA PRO A 76 -11.20 8.60 5.03
C PRO A 76 -11.26 7.43 4.05
N GLU A 77 -12.19 6.50 4.30
CA GLU A 77 -12.35 5.25 3.54
C GLU A 77 -12.56 5.48 2.04
N SER A 78 -13.28 6.56 1.69
CA SER A 78 -13.52 6.98 0.31
C SER A 78 -12.24 7.28 -0.48
N GLU A 79 -11.14 7.62 0.19
CA GLU A 79 -9.87 7.99 -0.46
C GLU A 79 -8.87 6.83 -0.53
N TRP A 80 -9.12 5.69 0.12
CA TRP A 80 -8.13 4.62 0.27
C TRP A 80 -7.60 4.09 -1.08
N ASN A 81 -8.50 3.79 -2.01
CA ASN A 81 -8.13 3.26 -3.33
C ASN A 81 -7.27 4.28 -4.12
N ARG A 82 -7.63 5.57 -4.03
CA ARG A 82 -6.93 6.65 -4.72
C ARG A 82 -5.56 6.92 -4.10
N LEU A 83 -5.48 6.96 -2.77
CA LEU A 83 -4.25 7.16 -2.03
C LEU A 83 -3.27 6.00 -2.22
N HIS A 84 -3.75 4.76 -2.23
CA HIS A 84 -2.94 3.58 -2.52
C HIS A 84 -2.11 3.78 -3.81
N LEU A 85 -2.76 4.11 -4.92
CA LEU A 85 -2.09 4.33 -6.20
C LEU A 85 -1.17 5.56 -6.18
N ARG A 86 -1.65 6.69 -5.65
CA ARG A 86 -0.89 7.94 -5.59
C ARG A 86 0.43 7.78 -4.83
N ILE A 87 0.40 7.10 -3.69
CA ILE A 87 1.59 6.86 -2.88
C ILE A 87 2.56 5.94 -3.61
N ILE A 88 2.07 4.90 -4.30
CA ILE A 88 2.91 4.00 -5.10
C ILE A 88 3.61 4.78 -6.23
N PHE A 89 2.87 5.54 -7.03
CA PHE A 89 3.44 6.33 -8.14
C PHE A 89 4.46 7.33 -7.62
N TYR A 90 4.12 8.09 -6.58
CA TYR A 90 5.06 9.03 -5.97
C TYR A 90 6.33 8.34 -5.45
N GLY A 91 6.20 7.15 -4.86
CA GLY A 91 7.32 6.34 -4.39
C GLY A 91 8.18 5.73 -5.47
N ARG A 92 7.70 5.68 -6.71
CA ARG A 92 8.44 5.20 -7.89
C ARG A 92 9.12 6.34 -8.64
N GLU A 93 8.49 7.51 -8.71
CA GLU A 93 8.98 8.63 -9.52
C GLU A 93 9.80 9.61 -8.70
N HIS A 94 9.34 9.97 -7.50
CA HIS A 94 9.90 11.09 -6.73
C HIS A 94 10.64 10.66 -5.46
N CYS A 95 10.10 9.67 -4.73
CA CYS A 95 10.65 9.21 -3.45
C CYS A 95 11.13 7.77 -3.52
N THR A 96 11.97 7.48 -4.51
CA THR A 96 12.57 6.17 -4.74
C THR A 96 13.39 5.70 -3.53
N ALA A 97 13.56 4.38 -3.40
CA ALA A 97 14.29 3.79 -2.29
C ALA A 97 15.77 4.24 -2.25
N ARG A 98 16.39 4.38 -3.42
CA ARG A 98 17.81 4.79 -3.57
C ARG A 98 18.00 6.29 -3.80
N GLY A 99 17.04 6.97 -4.42
CA GLY A 99 17.18 8.38 -4.81
C GLY A 99 16.78 9.39 -3.72
N CYS A 100 15.90 9.00 -2.79
CA CYS A 100 15.48 9.83 -1.67
C CYS A 100 15.68 9.06 -0.36
N ASP A 101 16.27 9.71 0.64
CA ASP A 101 16.48 9.20 2.00
C ASP A 101 15.47 9.80 3.00
N GLY A 102 14.45 10.46 2.48
CA GLY A 102 13.50 11.24 3.25
C GLY A 102 13.83 12.73 3.35
N SER A 103 14.88 13.25 2.71
CA SER A 103 15.22 14.68 2.76
C SER A 103 15.16 15.40 1.39
N ARG A 104 14.94 14.67 0.29
CA ARG A 104 15.15 15.19 -1.07
C ARG A 104 13.89 15.53 -1.84
N CYS A 105 12.91 14.61 -1.86
CA CYS A 105 11.69 14.82 -2.64
C CYS A 105 10.81 15.92 -2.05
N GLU A 106 9.93 16.48 -2.87
CA GLU A 106 9.08 17.61 -2.52
C GLU A 106 8.30 17.41 -1.21
N ILE A 107 7.54 16.30 -1.09
CA ILE A 107 6.74 16.00 0.12
C ILE A 107 7.65 15.87 1.34
N CYS A 108 8.81 15.23 1.20
CA CYS A 108 9.73 15.06 2.31
C CYS A 108 10.32 16.38 2.81
N ARG A 109 10.68 17.29 1.88
CA ARG A 109 11.16 18.64 2.22
C ARG A 109 10.05 19.52 2.79
N ALA A 110 8.84 19.43 2.24
CA ALA A 110 7.69 20.17 2.71
C ALA A 110 7.29 19.78 4.15
N LEU A 111 7.23 18.48 4.44
CA LEU A 111 6.87 17.98 5.76
C LEU A 111 7.99 18.16 6.80
N PHE A 112 9.26 18.08 6.38
CA PHE A 112 10.40 18.12 7.29
C PHE A 112 11.57 18.95 6.72
N PRO A 113 11.42 20.28 6.59
CA PRO A 113 12.43 21.13 5.95
C PRO A 113 13.78 21.12 6.67
N GLY A 114 13.78 20.93 8.00
CA GLY A 114 15.01 20.85 8.81
C GLY A 114 15.65 19.46 8.90
N ARG A 115 15.21 18.47 8.11
CA ARG A 115 15.71 17.08 8.21
C ARG A 115 17.14 16.96 7.69
N LYS A 116 18.10 16.88 8.62
CA LYS A 116 19.53 16.68 8.32
C LYS A 116 19.96 15.22 8.19
N ARG A 117 19.18 14.27 8.75
CA ARG A 117 19.53 12.85 8.81
C ARG A 117 18.60 11.98 7.96
N PRO A 118 19.13 10.96 7.25
CA PRO A 118 18.34 9.96 6.55
C PRO A 118 17.32 9.28 7.46
N VAL A 119 16.10 9.05 6.95
CA VAL A 119 15.13 8.19 7.64
C VAL A 119 15.42 6.74 7.30
N ARG A 120 15.78 5.97 8.32
CA ARG A 120 15.90 4.51 8.23
C ARG A 120 14.52 3.88 8.33
N ALA A 121 13.95 3.52 7.19
CA ALA A 121 12.71 2.76 7.17
C ALA A 121 12.98 1.31 7.60
N ARG A 122 12.11 0.78 8.47
CA ARG A 122 12.07 -0.63 8.82
C ARG A 122 11.52 -1.41 7.62
N LYS A 123 12.11 -2.58 7.37
CA LYS A 123 11.58 -3.51 6.38
C LYS A 123 10.27 -4.10 6.93
N ALA A 124 9.35 -4.32 6.00
CA ALA A 124 8.06 -4.96 6.21
C ALA A 124 8.20 -6.39 6.73
#